data_AF-A0A6N3KA50-F1
#
_entry.id   AF-A0A6N3KA50-F1
#
_cell.length_a   1.000
_cell.length_b   1.000
_cell.length_c   1.000
_cell.angle_alpha   90.00
_cell.angle_beta   90.00
_cell.angle_gamma   90.00
#
_symmetry.space_group_name_H-M   'P 1'
#
loop_
_entity.id
_entity.type
_entity.pdbx_description
1 polymer ?
#
loop_
_entity_poly.entity_id
_entity_poly.type
_entity_poly.pdbx_seq_one_letter_code
_entity_poly.pdbx_strand_id
1 'polypeptide(L)'
;MPLSRRLTTGLGMATVTALAAITGAPPAVVAAPAPAHVTAAREAASWLAGEFTDGSLPGPFAPEDWGLTIDGLVALSATGVDASTRQAATAQVARHVRSYNSYDDWGIEGFTDGGATAKLLYAAAAADADPTDFGGYDLRAETLSLIATADAGHQRGRITSRTTADSGPDASNTFDQSFAVLGLARSGDLPQDTVDFLIRQQCAAGGFRLYPDAADGPSPSCDDQPGATLDVDSTAMAVQALLAAAEDGATGAGDAARKGADWLVTQQHTDGSFGGSGPTTGANSNSTGLAGQALAAAGRDDEAARAAKALAALQLTAGNGGAASADAGAIAYNTDGFTTAAAAGITDTDRDQWRRATAQALLGLAQVPLGRIGLDPPPTSNPTPTGTASPTAPATPTASPTLTTSPPPTGTAGPTPSVTSPPATPAPTTAAPTTAAPPITTPAASGLGGLPTTGAAIGSYLLIALLLIGGGVTLLVLGRRRAG
;
A
#
# COMPACT_ATOMS: atom_id res chain seq x y z
N MET A 1 49.51 65.86 35.46
CA MET A 1 50.54 64.87 35.82
C MET A 1 50.40 64.58 37.31
N PRO A 2 50.42 63.33 37.80
CA PRO A 2 51.18 62.20 37.26
C PRO A 2 50.34 61.02 36.74
N LEU A 3 51.02 60.20 35.93
CA LEU A 3 50.62 58.92 35.37
C LEU A 3 50.73 57.81 36.43
N SER A 4 49.94 56.74 36.28
CA SER A 4 50.49 55.38 36.21
C SER A 4 49.52 54.37 35.58
N ARG A 5 50.12 53.55 34.70
CA ARG A 5 49.54 52.55 33.79
C ARG A 5 49.08 51.27 34.50
N ARG A 6 48.09 50.57 33.91
CA ARG A 6 47.95 49.11 33.74
C ARG A 6 46.81 48.88 32.71
N LEU A 7 47.13 48.70 31.42
CA LEU A 7 47.28 47.44 30.68
C LEU A 7 46.04 46.53 30.65
N THR A 8 45.59 46.27 29.41
CA THR A 8 44.91 45.04 28.87
C THR A 8 43.50 44.75 29.38
N THR A 9 42.49 44.43 28.56
CA THR A 9 42.44 43.79 27.23
C THR A 9 41.00 43.95 26.70
N GLY A 10 40.84 44.37 25.45
CA GLY A 10 39.55 44.32 24.76
C GLY A 10 39.25 42.90 24.31
N LEU A 11 38.11 42.35 24.73
CA LEU A 11 37.51 41.20 24.08
C LEU A 11 36.53 41.72 23.03
N GLY A 12 36.92 41.62 21.76
CA GLY A 12 35.99 41.71 20.64
C GLY A 12 35.05 40.50 20.67
N MET A 13 33.76 40.76 20.61
CA MET A 13 32.76 39.73 20.30
C MET A 13 32.99 39.27 18.87
N ALA A 14 33.60 38.09 18.73
CA ALA A 14 33.58 37.34 17.47
C ALA A 14 32.21 36.66 17.36
N THR A 15 31.30 37.26 16.58
CA THR A 15 30.09 36.59 16.09
C THR A 15 30.53 35.48 15.13
N VAL A 16 30.60 34.25 15.64
CA VAL A 16 30.75 33.05 14.80
C VAL A 16 29.37 32.73 14.23
N THR A 17 29.12 33.17 13.00
CA THR A 17 27.98 32.74 12.20
C THR A 17 28.24 31.29 11.80
N ALA A 18 27.69 30.33 12.55
CA ALA A 18 27.69 28.93 12.17
C ALA A 18 26.77 28.77 10.95
N LEU A 19 27.36 28.73 9.76
CA LEU A 19 26.67 28.37 8.53
C LEU A 19 26.39 26.86 8.61
N ALA A 20 25.22 26.49 9.11
CA ALA A 20 24.73 25.11 9.03
C ALA A 20 24.56 24.76 7.55
N ALA A 21 25.52 24.04 6.99
CA ALA A 21 25.37 23.43 5.68
C ALA A 21 24.29 22.34 5.81
N ILE A 22 23.06 22.69 5.45
CA ILE A 22 22.00 21.72 5.21
C ILE A 22 22.46 20.94 3.98
N THR A 23 23.11 19.81 4.20
CA THR A 23 23.31 18.81 3.16
C THR A 23 21.94 18.22 2.86
N GLY A 24 21.17 18.88 1.97
CA GLY A 24 19.97 18.30 1.41
C GLY A 24 20.36 16.99 0.74
N ALA A 25 19.82 15.87 1.24
CA ALA A 25 19.86 14.63 0.49
C ALA A 25 19.26 14.91 -0.89
N PRO A 26 19.88 14.42 -1.99
CA PRO A 26 19.24 14.52 -3.29
C PRO A 26 17.85 13.86 -3.19
N PRO A 27 16.83 14.40 -3.87
CA PRO A 27 15.53 13.75 -3.92
C PRO A 27 15.76 12.32 -4.41
N ALA A 28 15.27 11.33 -3.65
CA ALA A 28 15.29 9.95 -4.08
C ALA A 28 14.44 9.89 -5.36
N VAL A 29 15.11 9.74 -6.51
CA VAL A 29 14.44 9.53 -7.78
C VAL A 29 13.93 8.09 -7.75
N VAL A 30 12.66 7.91 -7.40
CA VAL A 30 11.97 6.62 -7.54
C VAL A 30 11.98 6.27 -9.03
N ALA A 31 12.41 5.05 -9.38
CA ALA A 31 12.40 4.63 -10.76
C ALA A 31 10.96 4.61 -11.28
N ALA A 32 10.74 5.20 -12.46
CA ALA A 32 9.43 5.17 -13.08
C ALA A 32 9.08 3.71 -13.46
N PRO A 33 7.81 3.28 -13.30
CA PRO A 33 7.37 1.97 -13.75
C PRO A 33 7.61 1.78 -15.25
N ALA A 34 7.89 0.54 -15.66
CA ALA A 34 8.06 0.21 -17.07
C ALA A 34 6.81 0.60 -17.88
N PRO A 35 6.94 1.21 -19.08
CA PRO A 35 5.79 1.68 -19.86
C PRO A 35 4.73 0.60 -20.15
N ALA A 36 5.16 -0.66 -20.31
CA ALA A 36 4.24 -1.79 -20.49
C ALA A 36 3.38 -2.05 -19.25
N HIS A 37 3.94 -1.93 -18.04
CA HIS A 37 3.19 -2.08 -16.79
C HIS A 37 2.23 -0.91 -16.57
N VAL A 38 2.61 0.31 -16.97
CA VAL A 38 1.72 1.46 -16.95
C VAL A 38 0.52 1.25 -17.88
N THR A 39 0.75 0.76 -19.11
CA THR A 39 -0.35 0.40 -20.03
C THR A 39 -1.25 -0.67 -19.42
N ALA A 40 -0.68 -1.76 -18.89
CA ALA A 40 -1.40 -2.82 -18.21
C ALA A 40 -2.27 -2.30 -17.04
N ALA A 41 -1.72 -1.42 -16.19
CA ALA A 41 -2.46 -0.79 -15.10
C ALA A 41 -3.66 0.03 -15.59
N ARG A 42 -3.49 0.79 -16.68
CA ARG A 42 -4.55 1.61 -17.26
C ARG A 42 -5.63 0.77 -17.94
N GLU A 43 -5.27 -0.34 -18.56
CA GLU A 43 -6.22 -1.31 -19.12
C GLU A 43 -7.05 -1.98 -18.00
N ALA A 44 -6.39 -2.39 -16.91
CA ALA A 44 -7.07 -2.91 -15.72
C ALA A 44 -8.02 -1.90 -15.09
N ALA A 45 -7.59 -0.65 -14.95
CA ALA A 45 -8.43 0.43 -14.45
C ALA A 45 -9.60 0.74 -15.39
N SER A 46 -9.42 0.60 -16.71
CA SER A 46 -10.49 0.83 -17.69
C SER A 46 -11.55 -0.28 -17.62
N TRP A 47 -11.14 -1.55 -17.47
CA TRP A 47 -12.06 -2.64 -17.21
C TRP A 47 -12.82 -2.42 -15.90
N LEU A 48 -12.10 -2.08 -14.82
CA LEU A 48 -12.70 -1.84 -13.51
C LEU A 48 -13.69 -0.66 -13.52
N ALA A 49 -13.38 0.42 -14.25
CA ALA A 49 -14.31 1.54 -14.42
C ALA A 49 -15.64 1.11 -15.07
N GLY A 50 -15.59 0.16 -16.01
CA GLY A 50 -16.78 -0.44 -16.63
C GLY A 50 -17.63 -1.30 -15.68
N GLU A 51 -17.09 -1.68 -14.52
CA GLU A 51 -17.82 -2.44 -13.50
C GLU A 51 -18.64 -1.55 -12.56
N PHE A 52 -18.41 -0.23 -12.55
CA PHE A 52 -19.19 0.71 -11.76
C PHE A 52 -20.59 0.89 -12.36
N THR A 53 -21.60 0.85 -11.50
CA THR A 53 -22.98 1.20 -11.83
C THR A 53 -23.39 2.37 -10.94
N ASP A 54 -23.78 3.49 -11.55
CA ASP A 54 -24.19 4.72 -10.85
C ASP A 54 -23.19 5.23 -9.79
N GLY A 55 -21.90 4.96 -9.99
CA GLY A 55 -20.81 5.38 -9.08
C GLY A 55 -20.50 4.39 -7.96
N SER A 56 -21.10 3.20 -7.93
CA SER A 56 -20.75 2.14 -6.97
C SER A 56 -20.38 0.83 -7.65
N LEU A 57 -19.50 0.07 -7.02
CA LEU A 57 -19.27 -1.34 -7.35
C LEU A 57 -20.24 -2.22 -6.55
N PRO A 58 -20.84 -3.26 -7.16
CA PRO A 58 -21.74 -4.15 -6.45
C PRO A 58 -20.97 -5.21 -5.65
N GLY A 59 -21.61 -5.70 -4.58
CA GLY A 59 -21.11 -6.81 -3.78
C GLY A 59 -21.77 -8.15 -4.14
N PRO A 60 -21.32 -9.26 -3.55
CA PRO A 60 -21.90 -10.58 -3.82
C PRO A 60 -23.34 -10.75 -3.30
N PHE A 61 -23.76 -9.92 -2.35
CA PHE A 61 -25.06 -10.02 -1.69
C PHE A 61 -25.82 -8.69 -1.57
N ALA A 62 -25.28 -7.60 -2.12
CA ALA A 62 -25.85 -6.26 -2.04
C ALA A 62 -25.62 -5.50 -3.36
N PRO A 63 -26.55 -4.61 -3.75
CA PRO A 63 -26.39 -3.82 -4.96
C PRO A 63 -25.17 -2.90 -4.90
N GLU A 64 -24.77 -2.47 -3.71
CA GLU A 64 -23.57 -1.67 -3.47
C GLU A 64 -22.65 -2.34 -2.45
N ASP A 65 -21.34 -2.31 -2.72
CA ASP A 65 -20.29 -2.61 -1.75
C ASP A 65 -19.42 -1.36 -1.60
N TRP A 66 -19.60 -0.63 -0.51
CA TRP A 66 -18.88 0.63 -0.27
C TRP A 66 -17.38 0.42 -0.06
N GLY A 67 -16.97 -0.70 0.54
CA GLY A 67 -15.56 -1.02 0.77
C GLY A 67 -14.83 -1.25 -0.55
N LEU A 68 -15.44 -2.03 -1.44
CA LEU A 68 -14.94 -2.28 -2.80
C LEU A 68 -15.04 -1.03 -3.68
N THR A 69 -16.10 -0.24 -3.55
CA THR A 69 -16.25 1.04 -4.25
C THR A 69 -15.11 1.99 -3.91
N ILE A 70 -14.72 2.08 -2.63
CA ILE A 70 -13.56 2.86 -2.18
C ILE A 70 -12.25 2.31 -2.78
N ASP A 71 -12.05 0.99 -2.78
CA ASP A 71 -10.86 0.37 -3.37
C ASP A 71 -10.76 0.67 -4.87
N GLY A 72 -11.89 0.59 -5.59
CA GLY A 72 -11.98 0.98 -6.98
C GLY A 72 -11.68 2.46 -7.21
N LEU A 73 -12.22 3.37 -6.38
CA LEU A 73 -11.92 4.80 -6.45
C LEU A 73 -10.42 5.08 -6.28
N VAL A 74 -9.76 4.44 -5.30
CA VAL A 74 -8.31 4.56 -5.09
C VAL A 74 -7.54 4.03 -6.30
N ALA A 75 -7.94 2.89 -6.86
CA ALA A 75 -7.32 2.27 -8.02
C ALA A 75 -7.42 3.14 -9.29
N LEU A 76 -8.62 3.70 -9.55
CA LEU A 76 -8.82 4.64 -10.65
C LEU A 76 -8.02 5.93 -10.44
N SER A 77 -7.91 6.41 -9.19
CA SER A 77 -7.15 7.63 -8.86
C SER A 77 -5.64 7.43 -9.06
N ALA A 78 -5.12 6.23 -8.73
CA ALA A 78 -3.72 5.88 -8.95
C ALA A 78 -3.32 5.91 -10.45
N THR A 79 -4.26 5.59 -11.34
CA THR A 79 -4.01 5.52 -12.79
C THR A 79 -4.51 6.76 -13.55
N GLY A 80 -5.35 7.58 -12.92
CA GLY A 80 -6.02 8.72 -13.55
C GLY A 80 -7.06 8.34 -14.61
N VAL A 81 -7.42 7.06 -14.71
CA VAL A 81 -8.41 6.57 -15.67
C VAL A 81 -9.81 7.00 -15.23
N ASP A 82 -10.67 7.25 -16.23
CA ASP A 82 -12.11 7.54 -16.10
C ASP A 82 -12.45 8.60 -15.03
N ALA A 83 -12.24 9.88 -15.39
CA ALA A 83 -12.55 10.99 -14.49
C ALA A 83 -14.04 11.06 -14.11
N SER A 84 -14.95 10.71 -15.01
CA SER A 84 -16.39 10.68 -14.75
C SER A 84 -16.76 9.65 -13.69
N THR A 85 -16.27 8.42 -13.82
CA THR A 85 -16.52 7.34 -12.87
C THR A 85 -15.92 7.67 -11.51
N ARG A 86 -14.71 8.24 -11.47
CA ARG A 86 -14.11 8.72 -10.20
C ARG A 86 -14.95 9.80 -9.51
N GLN A 87 -15.44 10.79 -10.26
CA GLN A 87 -16.30 11.84 -9.71
C GLN A 87 -17.62 11.28 -9.18
N ALA A 88 -18.25 10.38 -9.94
CA ALA A 88 -19.47 9.70 -9.52
C ALA A 88 -19.25 8.86 -8.25
N ALA A 89 -18.17 8.07 -8.21
CA ALA A 89 -17.81 7.26 -7.05
C ALA A 89 -17.50 8.10 -5.81
N THR A 90 -16.74 9.18 -5.96
CA THR A 90 -16.47 10.12 -4.86
C THR A 90 -17.77 10.69 -4.30
N ALA A 91 -18.69 11.11 -5.17
CA ALA A 91 -19.98 11.64 -4.75
C ALA A 91 -20.87 10.58 -4.05
N GLN A 92 -20.84 9.32 -4.51
CA GLN A 92 -21.59 8.24 -3.87
C GLN A 92 -21.01 7.86 -2.51
N VAL A 93 -19.69 7.71 -2.41
CA VAL A 93 -19.01 7.42 -1.14
C VAL A 93 -19.28 8.54 -0.13
N ALA A 94 -19.27 9.82 -0.55
CA ALA A 94 -19.62 10.94 0.32
C ALA A 94 -21.06 10.87 0.85
N ARG A 95 -22.02 10.45 0.01
CA ARG A 95 -23.42 10.28 0.45
C ARG A 95 -23.64 9.11 1.40
N HIS A 96 -22.72 8.13 1.41
CA HIS A 96 -22.88 6.86 2.11
C HIS A 96 -21.77 6.62 3.15
N VAL A 97 -21.22 7.70 3.72
CA VAL A 97 -20.22 7.64 4.81
C VAL A 97 -20.69 6.71 5.93
N ARG A 98 -21.92 6.90 6.43
CA ARG A 98 -22.47 6.09 7.52
C ARG A 98 -22.84 4.66 7.12
N SER A 99 -23.29 4.44 5.89
CA SER A 99 -23.49 3.08 5.36
C SER A 99 -22.21 2.25 5.30
N TYR A 100 -21.04 2.91 5.33
CA TYR A 100 -19.75 2.24 5.35
C TYR A 100 -19.10 2.18 6.74
N ASN A 101 -19.09 3.29 7.50
CA ASN A 101 -18.35 3.38 8.77
C ASN A 101 -19.20 3.24 10.04
N SER A 102 -20.47 2.87 9.91
CA SER A 102 -21.37 2.66 11.04
C SER A 102 -22.27 1.45 10.81
N TYR A 103 -23.08 1.11 11.82
CA TYR A 103 -24.12 0.08 11.73
C TYR A 103 -25.52 0.70 11.70
N ASP A 104 -25.63 1.96 11.31
CA ASP A 104 -26.90 2.71 11.26
C ASP A 104 -27.91 2.02 10.32
N ASP A 105 -27.46 1.49 9.19
CA ASP A 105 -28.31 0.75 8.23
C ASP A 105 -28.87 -0.57 8.82
N TRP A 106 -28.29 -1.04 9.92
CA TRP A 106 -28.76 -2.20 10.69
C TRP A 106 -29.48 -1.81 12.00
N GLY A 107 -29.69 -0.51 12.22
CA GLY A 107 -30.38 0.03 13.41
C GLY A 107 -29.55 -0.03 14.69
N ILE A 108 -28.22 -0.21 14.59
CA ILE A 108 -27.31 -0.19 15.74
C ILE A 108 -26.63 1.17 15.80
N GLU A 109 -27.30 2.12 16.44
CA GLU A 109 -26.81 3.48 16.59
C GLU A 109 -25.59 3.57 17.53
N GLY A 110 -24.72 4.55 17.28
CA GLY A 110 -23.60 4.88 18.16
C GLY A 110 -22.33 4.05 17.93
N PHE A 111 -22.39 3.01 17.09
CA PHE A 111 -21.20 2.34 16.60
C PHE A 111 -20.51 3.18 15.52
N THR A 112 -19.18 3.27 15.58
CA THR A 112 -18.38 3.89 14.51
C THR A 112 -17.08 3.10 14.33
N ASP A 113 -16.88 2.55 13.15
CA ASP A 113 -15.71 1.76 12.80
C ASP A 113 -14.51 2.69 12.52
N GLY A 114 -13.45 2.54 13.31
CA GLY A 114 -12.26 3.37 13.20
C GLY A 114 -11.50 3.17 11.89
N GLY A 115 -11.40 1.93 11.43
CA GLY A 115 -10.74 1.57 10.19
C GLY A 115 -11.48 2.10 8.96
N ALA A 116 -12.79 1.90 8.92
CA ALA A 116 -13.64 2.41 7.85
C ALA A 116 -13.60 3.95 7.80
N THR A 117 -13.62 4.62 8.95
CA THR A 117 -13.49 6.09 9.03
C THR A 117 -12.14 6.55 8.50
N ALA A 118 -11.04 5.90 8.91
CA ALA A 118 -9.70 6.21 8.43
C ALA A 118 -9.53 5.94 6.92
N LYS A 119 -10.14 4.87 6.41
CA LYS A 119 -10.15 4.55 4.97
C LYS A 119 -10.91 5.61 4.17
N LEU A 120 -12.06 6.09 4.67
CA LEU A 120 -12.79 7.21 4.08
C LEU A 120 -11.95 8.49 4.07
N LEU A 121 -11.28 8.80 5.19
CA LEU A 121 -10.38 9.96 5.30
C LEU A 121 -9.29 9.90 4.22
N TYR A 122 -8.64 8.75 4.09
CA TYR A 122 -7.64 8.52 3.05
C TYR A 122 -8.23 8.64 1.64
N ALA A 123 -9.39 8.03 1.39
CA ALA A 123 -10.04 8.04 0.08
C ALA A 123 -10.46 9.45 -0.37
N ALA A 124 -11.00 10.26 0.55
CA ALA A 124 -11.33 11.66 0.27
C ALA A 124 -10.07 12.43 -0.18
N ALA A 125 -8.97 12.30 0.56
CA ALA A 125 -7.70 12.94 0.20
C ALA A 125 -7.13 12.42 -1.13
N ALA A 126 -7.21 11.12 -1.39
CA ALA A 126 -6.73 10.49 -2.63
C ALA A 126 -7.56 10.91 -3.87
N ALA A 127 -8.84 11.24 -3.66
CA ALA A 127 -9.76 11.68 -4.70
C ALA A 127 -9.77 13.21 -4.91
N ASP A 128 -8.90 13.96 -4.22
CA ASP A 128 -8.88 15.44 -4.21
C ASP A 128 -10.22 16.05 -3.72
N ALA A 129 -10.90 15.36 -2.81
CA ALA A 129 -12.07 15.86 -2.09
C ALA A 129 -11.65 16.42 -0.72
N ASP A 130 -12.44 17.34 -0.16
CA ASP A 130 -12.19 17.89 1.17
C ASP A 130 -12.54 16.86 2.26
N PRO A 131 -11.56 16.33 3.01
CA PRO A 131 -11.83 15.35 4.06
C PRO A 131 -12.49 15.95 5.31
N THR A 132 -12.53 17.29 5.43
CA THR A 132 -13.16 18.01 6.55
C THR A 132 -14.64 18.35 6.31
N ASP A 133 -15.10 18.19 5.06
CA ASP A 133 -16.51 18.32 4.66
C ASP A 133 -16.88 17.23 3.61
N PHE A 134 -16.67 15.97 3.98
CA PHE A 134 -16.93 14.85 3.09
C PHE A 134 -18.31 14.25 3.39
N GLY A 135 -19.31 14.63 2.59
CA GLY A 135 -20.69 14.21 2.83
C GLY A 135 -21.33 14.88 4.06
N GLY A 136 -20.81 16.04 4.48
CA GLY A 136 -21.21 16.71 5.72
C GLY A 136 -20.50 16.20 6.97
N TYR A 137 -19.46 15.38 6.82
CA TYR A 137 -18.66 14.84 7.93
C TYR A 137 -17.22 15.36 7.89
N ASP A 138 -16.69 15.72 9.05
CA ASP A 138 -15.26 15.95 9.24
C ASP A 138 -14.58 14.63 9.58
N LEU A 139 -14.13 13.92 8.53
CA LEU A 139 -13.51 12.60 8.67
C LEU A 139 -12.17 12.68 9.39
N ARG A 140 -11.48 13.82 9.32
CA ARG A 140 -10.23 14.03 10.05
C ARG A 140 -10.50 14.13 11.54
N ALA A 141 -11.43 14.99 11.96
CA ALA A 141 -11.80 15.12 13.36
C ALA A 141 -12.38 13.82 13.92
N GLU A 142 -13.21 13.11 13.15
CA GLU A 142 -13.75 11.82 13.56
C GLU A 142 -12.64 10.77 13.73
N THR A 143 -11.71 10.66 12.77
CA THR A 143 -10.53 9.77 12.89
C THR A 143 -9.69 10.09 14.13
N LEU A 144 -9.39 11.37 14.38
CA LEU A 144 -8.63 11.79 15.57
C LEU A 144 -9.36 11.45 16.87
N SER A 145 -10.70 11.54 16.89
CA SER A 145 -11.51 11.17 18.06
C SER A 145 -11.50 9.68 18.38
N LEU A 146 -11.11 8.86 17.39
CA LEU A 146 -11.02 7.40 17.48
C LEU A 146 -9.59 6.92 17.77
N ILE A 147 -8.61 7.83 17.84
CA ILE A 147 -7.25 7.50 18.28
C ILE A 147 -7.23 7.41 19.81
N ALA A 148 -6.78 6.26 20.31
CA ALA A 148 -6.63 5.99 21.73
C ALA A 148 -5.67 6.99 22.40
N THR A 149 -6.16 7.62 23.47
CA THR A 149 -5.49 8.69 24.21
C THR A 149 -4.42 8.17 25.18
N ALA A 150 -3.75 9.09 25.88
CA ALA A 150 -2.61 8.77 26.74
C ALA A 150 -2.94 7.83 27.93
N ASP A 151 -4.19 7.77 28.35
CA ASP A 151 -4.71 6.89 29.39
C ASP A 151 -4.94 5.44 28.92
N ALA A 152 -4.88 5.16 27.62
CA ALA A 152 -5.03 3.82 27.03
C ALA A 152 -3.77 2.93 27.18
N GLY A 153 -2.76 3.38 27.93
CA GLY A 153 -1.53 2.63 28.19
C GLY A 153 -0.81 2.23 26.89
N HIS A 154 -0.60 0.93 26.70
CA HIS A 154 0.07 0.39 25.50
C HIS A 154 -0.67 0.67 24.18
N GLN A 155 -1.96 0.98 24.27
CA GLN A 155 -2.83 1.26 23.13
C GLN A 155 -2.78 2.73 22.70
N ARG A 156 -2.08 3.61 23.43
CA ARG A 156 -1.91 5.02 23.04
C ARG A 156 -1.45 5.13 21.57
N GLY A 157 -2.18 5.91 20.78
CA GLY A 157 -1.94 6.13 19.35
C GLY A 157 -2.62 5.11 18.42
N ARG A 158 -3.25 4.06 18.95
CA ARG A 158 -4.00 3.10 18.14
C ARG A 158 -5.31 3.70 17.64
N ILE A 159 -5.66 3.50 16.38
CA ILE A 159 -7.03 3.68 15.89
C ILE A 159 -7.93 2.61 16.47
N THR A 160 -9.04 3.05 17.05
CA THR A 160 -10.04 2.17 17.69
C THR A 160 -11.41 2.40 17.09
N SER A 161 -12.33 1.48 17.33
CA SER A 161 -13.75 1.67 17.01
C SER A 161 -14.51 2.16 18.23
N ARG A 162 -15.49 3.05 18.02
CA ARG A 162 -16.49 3.37 19.05
C ARG A 162 -17.47 2.20 19.08
N THR A 163 -17.32 1.33 20.08
CA THR A 163 -18.16 0.14 20.23
C THR A 163 -19.38 0.39 21.11
N THR A 164 -20.42 -0.40 20.88
CA THR A 164 -21.63 -0.50 21.71
C THR A 164 -21.74 -1.92 22.28
N ALA A 165 -22.68 -2.15 23.20
CA ALA A 165 -22.96 -3.50 23.68
C ALA A 165 -23.41 -4.45 22.54
N ASP A 166 -24.06 -3.90 21.51
CA ASP A 166 -24.63 -4.66 20.40
C ASP A 166 -23.64 -4.83 19.23
N SER A 167 -22.57 -4.02 19.16
CA SER A 167 -21.56 -4.13 18.08
C SER A 167 -20.49 -5.20 18.33
N GLY A 168 -20.29 -5.61 19.59
CA GLY A 168 -19.19 -6.48 19.98
C GLY A 168 -17.85 -5.74 20.16
N PRO A 169 -16.73 -6.49 20.28
CA PRO A 169 -15.41 -5.92 20.56
C PRO A 169 -14.84 -5.13 19.38
N ASP A 170 -13.85 -4.29 19.67
CA ASP A 170 -13.11 -3.55 18.65
C ASP A 170 -12.31 -4.52 17.75
N ALA A 171 -12.52 -4.43 16.44
CA ALA A 171 -11.87 -5.25 15.43
C ALA A 171 -10.67 -4.55 14.74
N SER A 172 -10.27 -3.37 15.24
CA SER A 172 -9.24 -2.55 14.60
C SER A 172 -7.91 -3.29 14.45
N ASN A 173 -7.32 -3.22 13.27
CA ASN A 173 -6.17 -4.02 12.86
C ASN A 173 -5.08 -3.15 12.17
N THR A 174 -4.03 -3.77 11.64
CA THR A 174 -2.89 -3.05 11.04
C THR A 174 -3.25 -2.28 9.75
N PHE A 175 -4.22 -2.74 8.96
CA PHE A 175 -4.73 -1.95 7.83
C PHE A 175 -5.36 -0.64 8.31
N ASP A 176 -6.19 -0.73 9.35
CA ASP A 176 -6.90 0.41 9.92
C ASP A 176 -5.89 1.44 10.44
N GLN A 177 -4.88 0.98 11.18
CA GLN A 177 -3.80 1.86 11.67
C GLN A 177 -3.04 2.50 10.50
N SER A 178 -2.77 1.75 9.43
CA SER A 178 -2.06 2.25 8.25
C SER A 178 -2.87 3.31 7.51
N PHE A 179 -4.19 3.11 7.35
CA PHE A 179 -5.09 4.12 6.80
C PHE A 179 -5.19 5.36 7.70
N ALA A 180 -5.19 5.20 9.03
CA ALA A 180 -5.20 6.32 9.95
C ALA A 180 -3.94 7.18 9.78
N VAL A 181 -2.76 6.56 9.71
CA VAL A 181 -1.50 7.26 9.44
C VAL A 181 -1.51 7.94 8.06
N LEU A 182 -1.89 7.24 7.00
CA LEU A 182 -1.97 7.79 5.64
C LEU A 182 -2.95 8.96 5.54
N GLY A 183 -4.17 8.77 6.04
CA GLY A 183 -5.23 9.76 5.98
C GLY A 183 -4.92 11.01 6.81
N LEU A 184 -4.34 10.84 8.01
CA LEU A 184 -3.95 11.96 8.86
C LEU A 184 -2.79 12.75 8.25
N ALA A 185 -1.74 12.09 7.74
CA ALA A 185 -0.64 12.74 7.04
C ALA A 185 -1.10 13.55 5.83
N ARG A 186 -2.17 13.10 5.17
CA ARG A 186 -2.74 13.76 3.98
C ARG A 186 -3.80 14.81 4.26
N SER A 187 -4.16 15.03 5.52
CA SER A 187 -5.21 15.97 5.92
C SER A 187 -4.73 17.01 6.94
N GLY A 188 -3.44 17.05 7.25
CA GLY A 188 -2.82 18.01 8.16
C GLY A 188 -1.82 17.32 9.11
N ASP A 189 -1.59 17.91 10.28
CA ASP A 189 -0.61 17.40 11.25
C ASP A 189 -0.87 15.93 11.63
N LEU A 190 0.13 15.06 11.46
CA LEU A 190 0.08 13.67 11.91
C LEU A 190 0.55 13.55 13.37
N PRO A 191 -0.29 13.04 14.31
CA PRO A 191 0.16 12.81 15.67
C PRO A 191 1.26 11.74 15.73
N GLN A 192 2.41 12.08 16.33
CA GLN A 192 3.54 11.15 16.47
C GLN A 192 3.16 9.86 17.21
N ASP A 193 2.27 9.94 18.20
CA ASP A 193 1.80 8.75 18.93
C ASP A 193 1.15 7.70 18.03
N THR A 194 0.44 8.14 16.98
CA THR A 194 -0.20 7.26 15.98
C THR A 194 0.85 6.50 15.17
N VAL A 195 1.96 7.16 14.84
CA VAL A 195 3.11 6.56 14.15
C VAL A 195 3.87 5.63 15.10
N ASP A 196 4.13 6.06 16.33
CA ASP A 196 4.83 5.28 17.35
C ASP A 196 4.08 3.99 17.69
N PHE A 197 2.74 4.02 17.71
CA PHE A 197 1.95 2.80 17.87
C PHE A 197 2.24 1.82 16.73
N LEU A 198 2.17 2.26 15.48
CA LEU A 198 2.47 1.41 14.33
C LEU A 198 3.90 0.86 14.41
N ILE A 199 4.90 1.70 14.69
CA ILE A 199 6.31 1.26 14.85
C ILE A 199 6.45 0.20 15.94
N ARG A 200 5.80 0.35 17.11
CA ARG A 200 5.84 -0.68 18.18
C ARG A 200 5.25 -2.02 17.76
N GLN A 201 4.34 -2.03 16.79
CA GLN A 201 3.73 -3.24 16.25
C GLN A 201 4.57 -3.90 15.14
N GLN A 202 5.69 -3.28 14.73
CA GLN A 202 6.66 -3.94 13.88
C GLN A 202 7.48 -4.96 14.68
N CYS A 203 7.52 -6.21 14.22
CA CYS A 203 8.24 -7.26 14.92
C CYS A 203 9.76 -7.14 14.71
N ALA A 204 10.56 -7.81 15.53
CA ALA A 204 12.00 -7.87 15.38
C ALA A 204 12.42 -8.35 13.99
N ALA A 205 11.66 -9.29 13.40
CA ALA A 205 11.85 -9.80 12.05
C ALA A 205 11.54 -8.79 10.93
N GLY A 206 10.80 -7.71 11.20
CA GLY A 206 10.51 -6.61 10.27
C GLY A 206 9.09 -6.55 9.73
N GLY A 207 8.39 -7.69 9.67
CA GLY A 207 6.98 -7.74 9.29
C GLY A 207 6.02 -7.29 10.40
N PHE A 208 4.75 -7.23 10.04
CA PHE A 208 3.63 -6.86 10.91
C PHE A 208 2.62 -8.01 10.99
N ARG A 209 1.92 -8.10 12.11
CA ARG A 209 0.75 -8.97 12.26
C ARG A 209 -0.48 -8.29 11.65
N LEU A 210 -1.47 -9.06 11.21
CA LEU A 210 -2.77 -8.50 10.83
C LEU A 210 -3.44 -7.83 12.04
N TYR A 211 -3.57 -8.57 13.14
CA TYR A 211 -4.13 -8.06 14.40
C TYR A 211 -3.01 -7.76 15.40
N PRO A 212 -2.89 -6.50 15.88
CA PRO A 212 -1.89 -6.11 16.89
C PRO A 212 -2.11 -6.73 18.28
N ASP A 213 -3.34 -7.15 18.59
CA ASP A 213 -3.66 -7.74 19.89
C ASP A 213 -3.28 -9.22 19.95
N ALA A 214 -2.89 -9.67 21.14
CA ALA A 214 -2.68 -11.09 21.42
C ALA A 214 -4.01 -11.73 21.87
N ALA A 215 -4.04 -13.06 21.95
CA ALA A 215 -5.22 -13.80 22.41
C ALA A 215 -5.67 -13.39 23.83
N ASP A 216 -4.72 -12.96 24.67
CA ASP A 216 -4.96 -12.56 26.06
C ASP A 216 -5.20 -11.04 26.21
N GLY A 217 -5.29 -10.29 25.10
CA GLY A 217 -5.63 -8.88 25.07
C GLY A 217 -4.59 -7.96 24.40
N PRO A 218 -4.66 -6.65 24.67
CA PRO A 218 -3.75 -5.62 24.16
C PRO A 218 -2.26 -5.97 24.27
N SER A 219 -1.55 -6.04 23.13
CA SER A 219 -0.11 -6.33 23.11
C SER A 219 0.74 -5.05 23.14
N PRO A 220 1.73 -4.90 24.04
CA PRO A 220 2.61 -3.73 24.08
C PRO A 220 3.47 -3.56 22.83
N SER A 221 3.93 -4.68 22.28
CA SER A 221 4.69 -4.76 21.03
C SER A 221 4.34 -6.04 20.28
N CYS A 222 4.88 -6.22 19.07
CA CYS A 222 4.74 -7.49 18.38
C CYS A 222 5.51 -8.63 19.03
N ASP A 223 6.74 -8.40 19.48
CA ASP A 223 7.62 -9.46 19.97
C ASP A 223 7.18 -10.01 21.35
N ASP A 224 6.27 -9.32 22.03
CA ASP A 224 5.60 -9.83 23.23
C ASP A 224 4.65 -11.00 22.94
N GLN A 225 4.33 -11.27 21.67
CA GLN A 225 3.63 -12.48 21.23
C GLN A 225 4.63 -13.52 20.70
N PRO A 226 4.92 -14.60 21.45
CA PRO A 226 5.75 -15.68 20.95
C PRO A 226 5.15 -16.32 19.69
N GLY A 227 5.95 -16.46 18.64
CA GLY A 227 5.51 -17.07 17.38
C GLY A 227 4.51 -16.22 16.58
N ALA A 228 4.60 -14.89 16.69
CA ALA A 228 3.81 -13.95 15.90
C ALA A 228 3.76 -14.36 14.41
N THR A 229 2.55 -14.50 13.88
CA THR A 229 2.34 -14.74 12.45
C THR A 229 2.38 -13.40 11.73
N LEU A 230 3.39 -13.21 10.89
CA LEU A 230 3.57 -12.00 10.09
C LEU A 230 2.79 -12.12 8.80
N ASP A 231 2.22 -11.00 8.37
CA ASP A 231 1.30 -10.91 7.24
C ASP A 231 1.88 -9.97 6.18
N VAL A 232 1.89 -10.43 4.93
CA VAL A 232 2.45 -9.69 3.79
C VAL A 232 1.64 -8.44 3.52
N ASP A 233 0.31 -8.54 3.51
CA ASP A 233 -0.57 -7.45 3.13
C ASP A 233 -0.53 -6.32 4.17
N SER A 234 -0.58 -6.68 5.46
CA SER A 234 -0.43 -5.77 6.60
C SER A 234 0.93 -5.08 6.60
N THR A 235 2.00 -5.81 6.26
CA THR A 235 3.34 -5.22 6.17
C THR A 235 3.44 -4.25 5.00
N ALA A 236 2.86 -4.58 3.84
CA ALA A 236 2.84 -3.68 2.69
C ALA A 236 2.10 -2.37 2.97
N MET A 237 0.96 -2.43 3.66
CA MET A 237 0.22 -1.25 4.08
C MET A 237 1.01 -0.41 5.09
N ALA A 238 1.61 -1.06 6.10
CA ALA A 238 2.40 -0.38 7.12
C ALA A 238 3.64 0.30 6.52
N VAL A 239 4.33 -0.34 5.57
CA VAL A 239 5.48 0.27 4.86
C VAL A 239 5.06 1.56 4.17
N GLN A 240 3.96 1.56 3.41
CA GLN A 240 3.50 2.76 2.71
C GLN A 240 3.03 3.87 3.66
N ALA A 241 2.36 3.51 4.76
CA ALA A 241 1.97 4.45 5.80
C ALA A 241 3.19 5.09 6.49
N LEU A 242 4.21 4.30 6.82
CA LEU A 242 5.44 4.77 7.46
C LEU A 242 6.29 5.63 6.52
N LEU A 243 6.28 5.35 5.20
CA LEU A 243 6.91 6.23 4.21
C LEU A 243 6.21 7.60 4.18
N ALA A 244 4.88 7.63 4.13
CA ALA A 244 4.12 8.89 4.17
C ALA A 244 4.37 9.66 5.48
N ALA A 245 4.40 8.97 6.62
CA ALA A 245 4.74 9.57 7.90
C ALA A 245 6.17 10.13 7.94
N ALA A 246 7.13 9.45 7.31
CA ALA A 246 8.51 9.93 7.22
C ALA A 246 8.62 11.19 6.36
N GLU A 247 7.88 11.29 5.25
CA GLU A 247 7.76 12.51 4.45
C GLU A 247 7.17 13.68 5.25
N ASP A 248 6.22 13.38 6.15
CA ASP A 248 5.64 14.36 7.10
C ASP A 248 6.57 14.68 8.30
N GLY A 249 7.75 14.07 8.37
CA GLY A 249 8.75 14.34 9.40
C GLY A 249 8.61 13.52 10.70
N ALA A 250 7.78 12.47 10.70
CA ALA A 250 7.62 11.60 11.86
C ALA A 250 8.91 10.84 12.19
N THR A 251 9.28 10.84 13.47
CA THR A 251 10.53 10.24 13.93
C THR A 251 10.46 8.71 13.85
N GLY A 252 11.53 8.08 13.36
CA GLY A 252 11.67 6.61 13.28
C GLY A 252 10.88 5.94 12.15
N ALA A 253 9.94 6.63 11.52
CA ALA A 253 9.07 6.05 10.50
C ALA A 253 9.85 5.53 9.28
N GLY A 254 10.82 6.30 8.77
CA GLY A 254 11.62 5.89 7.62
C GLY A 254 12.47 4.64 7.86
N ASP A 255 12.96 4.45 9.10
CA ASP A 255 13.75 3.26 9.46
C ASP A 255 12.87 2.02 9.55
N ALA A 256 11.69 2.16 10.17
CA ALA A 256 10.68 1.10 10.24
C ALA A 256 10.16 0.71 8.84
N ALA A 257 9.92 1.69 7.96
CA ALA A 257 9.52 1.45 6.57
C ALA A 257 10.57 0.61 5.81
N ARG A 258 11.86 0.98 5.91
CA ARG A 258 12.95 0.22 5.26
C ARG A 258 13.03 -1.21 5.79
N LYS A 259 12.90 -1.41 7.10
CA LYS A 259 12.90 -2.74 7.71
C LYS A 259 11.72 -3.60 7.23
N GLY A 260 10.54 -3.02 7.08
CA GLY A 260 9.36 -3.72 6.55
C GLY A 260 9.53 -4.09 5.08
N ALA A 261 10.08 -3.17 4.27
CA ALA A 261 10.40 -3.44 2.88
C ALA A 261 11.44 -4.56 2.73
N ASP A 262 12.51 -4.55 3.54
CA ASP A 262 13.51 -5.63 3.55
C ASP A 262 12.89 -6.98 3.90
N TRP A 263 11.95 -7.00 4.85
CA TRP A 263 11.19 -8.22 5.14
C TRP A 263 10.34 -8.67 3.95
N LEU A 264 9.62 -7.76 3.27
CA LEU A 264 8.86 -8.10 2.06
C LEU A 264 9.73 -8.71 0.96
N VAL A 265 10.95 -8.20 0.74
CA VAL A 265 11.90 -8.80 -0.22
C VAL A 265 12.13 -10.29 0.08
N THR A 266 12.24 -10.67 1.36
CA THR A 266 12.43 -12.07 1.75
C THR A 266 11.20 -12.96 1.54
N GLN A 267 10.01 -12.38 1.42
CA GLN A 267 8.76 -13.11 1.21
C GLN A 267 8.44 -13.29 -0.28
N GLN A 268 9.10 -12.55 -1.17
CA GLN A 268 8.82 -12.62 -2.60
C GLN A 268 9.20 -14.00 -3.16
N HIS A 269 8.26 -14.63 -3.86
CA HIS A 269 8.53 -15.89 -4.56
C HIS A 269 9.48 -15.69 -5.74
N THR A 270 10.03 -16.79 -6.26
CA THR A 270 10.97 -16.77 -7.38
C THR A 270 10.35 -16.22 -8.68
N ASP A 271 9.05 -16.40 -8.86
CA ASP A 271 8.28 -15.85 -9.99
C ASP A 271 7.87 -14.38 -9.79
N GLY A 272 8.16 -13.80 -8.63
CA GLY A 272 7.82 -12.42 -8.26
C GLY A 272 6.52 -12.25 -7.50
N SER A 273 5.71 -13.31 -7.38
CA SER A 273 4.43 -13.28 -6.68
C SER A 273 4.58 -13.25 -5.15
N PHE A 274 3.48 -12.94 -4.49
CA PHE A 274 3.31 -12.98 -3.04
C PHE A 274 2.03 -13.75 -2.69
N GLY A 275 2.07 -14.43 -1.54
CA GLY A 275 0.88 -14.88 -0.83
C GLY A 275 0.64 -14.04 0.42
N GLY A 276 -0.59 -14.06 0.94
CA GLY A 276 -0.94 -13.46 2.23
C GLY A 276 -0.69 -14.43 3.38
N SER A 277 -1.45 -14.28 4.46
CA SER A 277 -1.46 -15.22 5.60
C SER A 277 -2.79 -15.98 5.72
N GLY A 278 -2.83 -17.01 6.59
CA GLY A 278 -4.04 -17.81 6.82
C GLY A 278 -4.61 -18.44 5.54
N PRO A 279 -5.88 -18.19 5.17
CA PRO A 279 -6.50 -18.81 4.00
C PRO A 279 -5.92 -18.33 2.66
N THR A 280 -5.11 -17.27 2.62
CA THR A 280 -4.52 -16.69 1.40
C THR A 280 -3.01 -16.90 1.27
N THR A 281 -2.45 -17.88 1.98
CA THR A 281 -1.02 -18.23 1.90
C THR A 281 -0.52 -18.59 0.49
N GLY A 282 -1.42 -18.98 -0.41
CA GLY A 282 -1.10 -19.20 -1.82
C GLY A 282 -0.80 -17.89 -2.57
N ALA A 283 0.05 -17.98 -3.59
CA ALA A 283 0.35 -16.87 -4.48
C ALA A 283 -0.95 -16.29 -5.09
N ASN A 284 -1.12 -14.98 -4.98
CA ASN A 284 -2.31 -14.30 -5.48
C ASN A 284 -2.00 -12.85 -5.92
N SER A 285 -2.84 -12.30 -6.78
CA SER A 285 -2.63 -10.96 -7.36
C SER A 285 -2.87 -9.82 -6.39
N ASN A 286 -3.74 -9.98 -5.39
CA ASN A 286 -4.00 -8.96 -4.38
C ASN A 286 -2.76 -8.68 -3.51
N SER A 287 -2.21 -9.72 -2.89
CA SER A 287 -1.00 -9.62 -2.09
C SER A 287 0.20 -9.19 -2.93
N THR A 288 0.30 -9.68 -4.16
CA THR A 288 1.36 -9.25 -5.09
C THR A 288 1.22 -7.77 -5.45
N GLY A 289 0.00 -7.26 -5.62
CA GLY A 289 -0.31 -5.86 -5.89
C GLY A 289 0.14 -4.95 -4.76
N LEU A 290 -0.30 -5.25 -3.53
CA LEU A 290 0.04 -4.47 -2.33
C LEU A 290 1.55 -4.49 -2.05
N ALA A 291 2.16 -5.68 -2.03
CA ALA A 291 3.59 -5.83 -1.76
C ALA A 291 4.45 -5.19 -2.87
N GLY A 292 4.07 -5.37 -4.15
CA GLY A 292 4.76 -4.77 -5.28
C GLY A 292 4.71 -3.23 -5.25
N GLN A 293 3.56 -2.64 -4.92
CA GLN A 293 3.42 -1.20 -4.75
C GLN A 293 4.27 -0.68 -3.57
N ALA A 294 4.25 -1.38 -2.43
CA ALA A 294 5.04 -0.99 -1.26
C ALA A 294 6.56 -1.07 -1.53
N LEU A 295 7.02 -2.10 -2.27
CA LEU A 295 8.41 -2.25 -2.69
C LEU A 295 8.84 -1.12 -3.63
N ALA A 296 8.00 -0.75 -4.60
CA ALA A 296 8.26 0.40 -5.46
C ALA A 296 8.38 1.70 -4.64
N ALA A 297 7.45 1.94 -3.71
CA ALA A 297 7.48 3.10 -2.84
C ALA A 297 8.75 3.16 -1.95
N ALA A 298 9.28 2.00 -1.54
CA ALA A 298 10.50 1.89 -0.74
C ALA A 298 11.80 1.86 -1.56
N GLY A 299 11.74 2.01 -2.89
CA GLY A 299 12.89 1.97 -3.79
C GLY A 299 13.52 0.57 -3.94
N ARG A 300 12.72 -0.50 -3.87
CA ARG A 300 13.10 -1.88 -4.18
C ARG A 300 12.64 -2.21 -5.61
N ASP A 301 13.24 -1.51 -6.57
CA ASP A 301 12.74 -1.43 -7.95
C ASP A 301 12.77 -2.79 -8.67
N ASP A 302 13.81 -3.61 -8.45
CA ASP A 302 13.94 -4.94 -9.07
C ASP A 302 12.87 -5.91 -8.54
N GLU A 303 12.62 -5.89 -7.24
CA GLU A 303 11.56 -6.68 -6.60
C GLU A 303 10.18 -6.21 -7.06
N ALA A 304 9.95 -4.90 -7.11
CA ALA A 304 8.71 -4.32 -7.59
C ALA A 304 8.45 -4.67 -9.07
N ALA A 305 9.49 -4.66 -9.91
CA ALA A 305 9.40 -5.05 -11.32
C ALA A 305 9.05 -6.54 -11.49
N ARG A 306 9.58 -7.42 -10.63
CA ARG A 306 9.19 -8.84 -10.60
C ARG A 306 7.73 -9.03 -10.17
N ALA A 307 7.25 -8.29 -9.18
CA ALA A 307 5.85 -8.30 -8.78
C ALA A 307 4.93 -7.82 -9.92
N ALA A 308 5.27 -6.71 -10.56
CA ALA A 308 4.52 -6.19 -11.72
C ALA A 308 4.48 -7.19 -12.88
N LYS A 309 5.59 -7.91 -13.15
CA LYS A 309 5.61 -8.98 -14.15
C LYS A 309 4.68 -10.14 -13.80
N ALA A 310 4.64 -10.57 -12.54
CA ALA A 310 3.73 -11.62 -12.07
C ALA A 310 2.26 -11.19 -12.22
N LEU A 311 1.95 -9.93 -11.92
CA LEU A 311 0.61 -9.34 -12.08
C LEU A 311 0.19 -9.28 -13.56
N ALA A 312 1.09 -8.80 -14.44
CA ALA A 312 0.84 -8.75 -15.87
C ALA A 312 0.59 -10.15 -16.48
N ALA A 313 1.18 -11.20 -15.92
CA ALA A 313 0.93 -12.57 -16.34
C ALA A 313 -0.47 -13.09 -15.97
N LEU A 314 -1.14 -12.46 -14.99
CA LEU A 314 -2.51 -12.79 -14.58
C LEU A 314 -3.57 -11.92 -15.26
N GLN A 315 -3.16 -10.98 -16.12
CA GLN A 315 -4.07 -10.06 -16.79
C GLN A 315 -4.66 -10.67 -18.07
N LEU A 316 -5.98 -10.60 -18.19
CA LEU A 316 -6.69 -10.93 -19.42
C LEU A 316 -6.43 -9.86 -20.48
N THR A 317 -6.25 -10.31 -21.71
CA THR A 317 -6.10 -9.51 -22.93
C THR A 317 -6.99 -10.12 -24.00
N ALA A 318 -7.25 -9.38 -25.09
CA ALA A 318 -7.98 -9.94 -26.22
C ALA A 318 -7.29 -11.18 -26.83
N GLY A 319 -5.95 -11.29 -26.71
CA GLY A 319 -5.18 -12.39 -27.29
C GLY A 319 -5.05 -13.64 -26.41
N ASN A 320 -5.09 -13.50 -25.08
CA ASN A 320 -4.96 -14.62 -24.14
C ASN A 320 -6.29 -14.96 -23.42
N GLY A 321 -7.31 -14.11 -23.54
CA GLY A 321 -8.52 -14.21 -22.73
C GLY A 321 -9.52 -15.27 -23.17
N GLY A 322 -9.39 -15.84 -24.37
CA GLY A 322 -10.26 -16.92 -24.84
C GLY A 322 -11.75 -16.58 -24.69
N ALA A 323 -12.48 -17.38 -23.91
CA ALA A 323 -13.90 -17.16 -23.60
C ALA A 323 -14.15 -15.87 -22.77
N ALA A 324 -13.17 -15.41 -22.00
CA ALA A 324 -13.17 -14.13 -21.26
C ALA A 324 -12.48 -12.98 -22.03
N SER A 325 -12.35 -13.07 -23.36
CA SER A 325 -11.71 -11.99 -24.15
C SER A 325 -12.46 -10.65 -24.10
N ALA A 326 -13.76 -10.66 -23.77
CA ALA A 326 -14.54 -9.45 -23.52
C ALA A 326 -14.13 -8.73 -22.21
N ASP A 327 -13.47 -9.44 -21.29
CA ASP A 327 -12.98 -8.93 -20.02
C ASP A 327 -11.48 -8.56 -20.07
N ALA A 328 -10.98 -8.23 -21.27
CA ALA A 328 -9.63 -7.74 -21.44
C ALA A 328 -9.37 -6.53 -20.52
N GLY A 329 -8.26 -6.59 -19.77
CA GLY A 329 -7.91 -5.65 -18.72
C GLY A 329 -8.04 -6.27 -17.32
N ALA A 330 -9.03 -7.13 -17.08
CA ALA A 330 -9.26 -7.72 -15.77
C ALA A 330 -8.07 -8.59 -15.31
N ILE A 331 -7.76 -8.58 -14.01
CA ILE A 331 -6.66 -9.35 -13.44
C ILE A 331 -7.22 -10.48 -12.58
N ALA A 332 -6.81 -11.71 -12.90
CA ALA A 332 -7.25 -12.89 -12.16
C ALA A 332 -6.68 -12.90 -10.74
N TYR A 333 -7.41 -13.51 -9.79
CA TYR A 333 -6.89 -13.71 -8.43
C TYR A 333 -5.61 -14.56 -8.42
N ASN A 334 -5.56 -15.61 -9.24
CA ASN A 334 -4.42 -16.51 -9.39
C ASN A 334 -4.45 -17.22 -10.76
N THR A 335 -3.45 -18.07 -11.01
CA THR A 335 -3.30 -18.81 -12.28
C THR A 335 -4.47 -19.74 -12.60
N ASP A 336 -5.08 -20.36 -11.57
CA ASP A 336 -6.23 -21.26 -11.76
C ASP A 336 -7.48 -20.46 -12.19
N GLY A 337 -7.72 -19.30 -11.57
CA GLY A 337 -8.76 -18.37 -11.96
C GLY A 337 -8.57 -17.84 -13.38
N PHE A 338 -7.33 -17.48 -13.74
CA PHE A 338 -6.98 -17.08 -15.10
C PHE A 338 -7.29 -18.18 -16.12
N THR A 339 -6.82 -19.40 -15.86
CA THR A 339 -7.00 -20.55 -16.77
C THR A 339 -8.48 -20.90 -16.93
N THR A 340 -9.23 -20.88 -15.83
CA THR A 340 -10.67 -21.16 -15.82
C THR A 340 -11.42 -20.11 -16.64
N ALA A 341 -11.15 -18.82 -16.45
CA ALA A 341 -11.78 -17.77 -17.22
C ALA A 341 -11.41 -17.82 -18.71
N ALA A 342 -10.14 -18.10 -19.04
CA ALA A 342 -9.73 -18.25 -20.43
C ALA A 342 -10.48 -19.38 -21.15
N ALA A 343 -10.78 -20.48 -20.44
CA ALA A 343 -11.49 -21.63 -20.97
C ALA A 343 -13.02 -21.45 -21.02
N ALA A 344 -13.62 -20.84 -20.00
CA ALA A 344 -15.08 -20.86 -19.77
C ALA A 344 -15.74 -19.49 -19.65
N GLY A 345 -14.98 -18.39 -19.64
CA GLY A 345 -15.47 -17.05 -19.35
C GLY A 345 -15.50 -16.74 -17.85
N ILE A 346 -15.78 -15.48 -17.51
CA ILE A 346 -16.03 -15.06 -16.12
C ILE A 346 -17.54 -15.20 -15.87
N THR A 347 -17.92 -15.97 -14.84
CA THR A 347 -19.33 -16.08 -14.45
C THR A 347 -19.77 -14.89 -13.61
N ASP A 348 -21.08 -14.61 -13.57
CA ASP A 348 -21.62 -13.54 -12.70
C ASP A 348 -21.25 -13.75 -11.23
N THR A 349 -21.23 -15.01 -10.76
CA THR A 349 -20.82 -15.38 -9.40
C THR A 349 -19.35 -15.07 -9.13
N ASP A 350 -18.48 -15.29 -10.12
CA ASP A 350 -17.04 -15.07 -9.96
C ASP A 350 -16.65 -13.60 -10.15
N ARG A 351 -17.51 -12.79 -10.77
CA ARG A 351 -17.20 -11.41 -11.16
C ARG A 351 -16.82 -10.50 -9.99
N ASP A 352 -17.38 -10.73 -8.79
CA ASP A 352 -16.96 -10.03 -7.57
C ASP A 352 -15.48 -10.28 -7.24
N GLN A 353 -15.00 -11.52 -7.37
CA GLN A 353 -13.59 -11.84 -7.15
C GLN A 353 -12.69 -11.09 -8.14
N TRP A 354 -13.09 -10.97 -9.41
CA TRP A 354 -12.35 -10.24 -10.43
C TRP A 354 -12.29 -8.73 -10.17
N ARG A 355 -13.36 -8.13 -9.65
CA ARG A 355 -13.37 -6.71 -9.22
C ARG A 355 -12.37 -6.48 -8.09
N ARG A 356 -12.41 -7.30 -7.04
CA ARG A 356 -11.51 -7.21 -5.88
C ARG A 356 -10.05 -7.46 -6.27
N ALA A 357 -9.81 -8.49 -7.07
CA ALA A 357 -8.48 -8.80 -7.59
C ALA A 357 -7.94 -7.62 -8.40
N THR A 358 -8.70 -7.14 -9.37
CA THR A 358 -8.27 -6.06 -10.27
C THR A 358 -8.00 -4.75 -9.52
N ALA A 359 -8.87 -4.37 -8.57
CA ALA A 359 -8.73 -3.12 -7.81
C ALA A 359 -7.41 -3.01 -7.04
N GLN A 360 -6.94 -4.10 -6.42
CA GLN A 360 -5.68 -4.07 -5.67
C GLN A 360 -4.48 -4.47 -6.53
N ALA A 361 -4.63 -5.45 -7.42
CA ALA A 361 -3.55 -5.93 -8.29
C ALA A 361 -2.99 -4.81 -9.17
N LEU A 362 -3.85 -3.94 -9.71
CA LEU A 362 -3.41 -2.86 -10.60
C LEU A 362 -2.52 -1.83 -9.90
N LEU A 363 -2.57 -1.73 -8.57
CA LEU A 363 -1.70 -0.82 -7.80
C LEU A 363 -0.22 -1.22 -7.92
N GLY A 364 0.06 -2.53 -7.96
CA GLY A 364 1.41 -3.04 -8.16
C GLY A 364 1.93 -2.87 -9.60
N LEU A 365 1.03 -2.70 -10.58
CA LEU A 365 1.38 -2.33 -11.95
C LEU A 365 1.60 -0.83 -12.11
N ALA A 366 0.75 -0.02 -11.46
CA ALA A 366 0.81 1.44 -11.49
C ALA A 366 2.01 1.99 -10.71
N GLN A 367 2.38 1.34 -9.60
CA GLN A 367 3.50 1.68 -8.73
C GLN A 367 3.48 3.13 -8.20
N VAL A 368 2.28 3.72 -8.09
CA VAL A 368 2.10 5.02 -7.43
C VAL A 368 1.97 4.78 -5.93
N PRO A 369 2.85 5.34 -5.06
CA PRO A 369 2.74 5.13 -3.62
C PRO A 369 1.41 5.63 -3.06
N LEU A 370 0.82 4.93 -2.08
CA LEU A 370 -0.47 5.32 -1.47
C LEU A 370 -0.45 6.76 -0.93
N GLY A 371 0.67 7.19 -0.33
CA GLY A 371 0.86 8.57 0.15
C GLY A 371 0.86 9.64 -0.95
N ARG A 372 0.99 9.24 -2.22
CA ARG A 372 1.17 10.13 -3.39
C ARG A 372 0.00 10.12 -4.38
N ILE A 373 -0.93 9.16 -4.28
CA ILE A 373 -2.09 9.06 -5.19
C ILE A 373 -2.89 10.37 -5.20
N GLY A 374 -3.15 10.95 -6.37
CA GLY A 374 -3.90 12.21 -6.49
C GLY A 374 -3.07 13.48 -6.22
N LEU A 375 -1.83 13.38 -5.73
CA LEU A 375 -0.91 14.53 -5.62
C LEU A 375 -0.06 14.68 -6.88
N ASP A 376 0.41 13.56 -7.41
CA ASP A 376 1.27 13.53 -8.59
C ASP A 376 0.44 13.26 -9.86
N PRO A 377 0.84 13.81 -11.03
CA PRO A 377 0.24 13.44 -12.30
C PRO A 377 0.27 11.91 -12.49
N PRO A 378 -0.85 11.28 -12.84
CA PRO A 378 -0.89 9.83 -13.01
C PRO A 378 0.08 9.35 -14.10
N PRO A 379 0.66 8.15 -13.97
CA PRO A 379 1.63 7.65 -14.94
C PRO A 379 0.98 7.50 -16.32
N THR A 380 1.69 7.98 -17.36
CA THR A 380 1.31 7.84 -18.76
C THR A 380 2.25 6.89 -19.48
N SER A 381 1.72 6.11 -20.43
CA SER A 381 2.52 5.19 -21.25
C SER A 381 3.41 5.89 -22.28
N ASN A 382 3.16 7.18 -22.55
CA ASN A 382 4.05 8.01 -23.34
C ASN A 382 5.25 8.44 -22.49
N PRO A 383 6.50 8.37 -23.02
CA PRO A 383 7.64 8.92 -22.31
C PRO A 383 7.39 10.42 -22.09
N THR A 384 7.29 10.83 -20.84
CA THR A 384 7.37 12.24 -20.47
C THR A 384 8.69 12.75 -21.04
N PRO A 385 8.70 13.80 -21.89
CA PRO A 385 9.96 14.39 -22.34
C PRO A 385 10.72 14.78 -21.09
N THR A 386 11.82 14.09 -20.81
CA THR A 386 12.74 14.48 -19.75
C THR A 386 13.11 15.92 -20.06
N GLY A 387 12.76 16.84 -19.17
CA GLY A 387 13.00 18.27 -19.35
C GLY A 387 14.43 18.44 -19.81
N THR A 388 14.60 18.86 -21.06
CA THR A 388 15.91 19.25 -21.57
C THR A 388 16.38 20.33 -20.62
N ALA A 389 17.56 20.13 -20.03
CA ALA A 389 18.22 21.13 -19.21
C ALA A 389 18.05 22.49 -19.91
N SER A 390 17.39 23.42 -19.21
CA SER A 390 17.17 24.77 -19.73
C SER A 390 18.51 25.29 -20.27
N PRO A 391 18.59 25.76 -21.52
CA PRO A 391 19.86 26.23 -22.06
C PRO A 391 20.36 27.37 -21.17
N THR A 392 21.52 27.17 -20.57
CA THR A 392 22.29 28.18 -19.87
C THR A 392 22.30 29.46 -20.71
N ALA A 393 21.85 30.57 -20.13
CA ALA A 393 21.84 31.87 -20.77
C ALA A 393 23.23 32.21 -21.36
N PRO A 394 23.31 32.87 -22.53
CA PRO A 394 24.58 33.25 -23.12
C PRO A 394 25.39 34.13 -22.16
N ALA A 395 26.64 33.75 -21.92
CA ALA A 395 27.57 34.54 -21.13
C ALA A 395 27.81 35.91 -21.79
N THR A 396 27.72 36.97 -20.97
CA THR A 396 28.09 38.34 -21.31
C THR A 396 29.57 38.41 -21.73
N PRO A 397 29.93 39.08 -22.85
CA PRO A 397 31.31 39.09 -23.33
C PRO A 397 32.16 40.05 -22.49
N THR A 398 33.20 39.52 -21.83
CA THR A 398 34.32 40.31 -21.30
C THR A 398 35.53 40.13 -22.21
N ALA A 399 36.23 41.25 -22.41
CA ALA A 399 37.20 41.55 -23.46
C ALA A 399 38.37 40.57 -23.66
N SER A 400 38.85 40.54 -24.91
CA SER A 400 40.11 39.96 -25.38
C SER A 400 41.33 40.39 -24.56
N PRO A 401 42.38 39.56 -24.57
CA PRO A 401 43.57 39.98 -25.28
C PRO A 401 44.20 38.89 -26.18
N THR A 402 44.57 39.38 -27.36
CA THR A 402 45.84 39.23 -28.10
C THR A 402 46.43 37.83 -28.38
N LEU A 403 46.53 37.58 -29.70
CA LEU A 403 47.19 36.48 -30.38
C LEU A 403 48.71 36.42 -30.16
N THR A 404 49.25 35.21 -30.03
CA THR A 404 50.60 34.86 -30.45
C THR A 404 50.59 33.54 -31.23
N THR A 405 51.29 33.55 -32.35
CA THR A 405 51.27 32.58 -33.44
C THR A 405 52.40 31.55 -33.39
N SER A 406 52.14 30.39 -34.04
CA SER A 406 53.09 29.49 -34.74
C SER A 406 53.67 28.29 -33.98
N PRO A 407 54.14 27.19 -34.64
CA PRO A 407 53.62 26.41 -35.79
C PRO A 407 53.53 24.88 -35.46
N PRO A 408 53.05 24.00 -36.38
CA PRO A 408 52.87 22.57 -36.09
C PRO A 408 54.09 21.71 -36.47
N PRO A 409 54.27 20.51 -35.87
CA PRO A 409 55.04 19.46 -36.50
C PRO A 409 54.20 18.21 -36.84
N THR A 410 54.56 17.67 -37.99
CA THR A 410 54.14 16.44 -38.67
C THR A 410 54.81 15.17 -38.15
N GLY A 411 54.14 14.02 -38.36
CA GLY A 411 54.72 12.66 -38.48
C GLY A 411 54.78 11.86 -37.17
N THR A 412 54.83 10.52 -37.12
CA THR A 412 54.70 9.39 -38.06
C THR A 412 54.52 8.12 -37.18
N ALA A 413 53.98 7.06 -37.77
CA ALA A 413 53.65 5.71 -37.27
C ALA A 413 54.56 4.97 -36.24
N GLY A 414 53.87 4.17 -35.39
CA GLY A 414 54.18 2.77 -34.96
C GLY A 414 55.02 2.55 -33.68
N PRO A 415 55.06 1.34 -33.07
CA PRO A 415 54.10 0.20 -33.04
C PRO A 415 53.74 -0.26 -31.58
N THR A 416 52.88 -1.29 -31.49
CA THR A 416 52.46 -2.09 -30.31
C THR A 416 53.63 -2.68 -29.48
N PRO A 417 53.44 -3.01 -28.19
CA PRO A 417 53.23 -4.43 -27.85
C PRO A 417 52.23 -4.70 -26.70
N SER A 418 51.69 -5.91 -26.76
CA SER A 418 50.77 -6.57 -25.83
C SER A 418 51.38 -6.87 -24.45
N VAL A 419 50.56 -6.84 -23.39
CA VAL A 419 50.74 -7.70 -22.21
C VAL A 419 49.38 -8.21 -21.72
N THR A 420 49.27 -9.54 -21.73
CA THR A 420 48.18 -10.36 -21.22
C THR A 420 48.37 -10.62 -19.71
N SER A 421 47.31 -10.67 -18.92
CA SER A 421 47.31 -11.30 -17.59
C SER A 421 45.95 -11.96 -17.29
N PRO A 422 45.91 -13.16 -16.67
CA PRO A 422 44.73 -14.02 -16.61
C PRO A 422 43.86 -13.83 -15.35
N PRO A 423 42.58 -14.28 -15.36
CA PRO A 423 41.71 -14.23 -14.19
C PRO A 423 41.91 -15.44 -13.25
N ALA A 424 41.82 -15.19 -11.95
CA ALA A 424 41.90 -16.19 -10.89
C ALA A 424 40.53 -16.83 -10.60
N THR A 425 40.53 -18.16 -10.51
CA THR A 425 39.41 -19.03 -10.12
C THR A 425 39.23 -19.10 -8.60
N PRO A 426 38.00 -19.07 -8.05
CA PRO A 426 37.73 -19.56 -6.69
C PRO A 426 37.24 -21.03 -6.69
N ALA A 427 37.75 -21.79 -5.73
CA ALA A 427 37.46 -23.20 -5.46
C ALA A 427 36.09 -23.43 -4.77
N PRO A 428 35.51 -24.64 -4.84
CA PRO A 428 34.18 -24.95 -4.29
C PRO A 428 34.24 -25.29 -2.80
N THR A 429 33.26 -24.82 -2.03
CA THR A 429 33.03 -25.25 -0.64
C THR A 429 31.86 -26.23 -0.58
N THR A 430 32.13 -27.37 0.04
CA THR A 430 31.26 -28.54 0.26
C THR A 430 30.10 -28.24 1.22
N ALA A 431 28.88 -28.60 0.84
CA ALA A 431 27.70 -28.61 1.73
C ALA A 431 27.40 -30.05 2.20
N ALA A 432 27.11 -30.20 3.49
CA ALA A 432 26.67 -31.44 4.12
C ALA A 432 25.12 -31.58 4.03
N PRO A 433 24.57 -32.81 4.09
CA PRO A 433 23.17 -33.06 3.73
C PRO A 433 22.22 -32.86 4.92
N THR A 434 21.06 -32.25 4.68
CA THR A 434 19.93 -32.24 5.62
C THR A 434 18.85 -33.22 5.17
N THR A 435 18.42 -34.02 6.13
CA THR A 435 17.53 -35.18 6.03
C THR A 435 16.09 -34.76 5.73
N ALA A 436 15.45 -35.42 4.76
CA ALA A 436 14.04 -35.24 4.42
C ALA A 436 13.11 -35.95 5.43
N ALA A 437 11.99 -35.31 5.78
CA ALA A 437 10.87 -35.90 6.51
C ALA A 437 9.67 -36.12 5.56
N PRO A 438 8.84 -37.18 5.77
CA PRO A 438 7.88 -37.69 4.79
C PRO A 438 6.54 -36.91 4.73
N PRO A 439 5.76 -37.06 3.64
CA PRO A 439 4.58 -36.25 3.37
C PRO A 439 3.36 -36.70 4.19
N ILE A 440 2.63 -35.74 4.74
CA ILE A 440 1.31 -35.96 5.34
C ILE A 440 0.25 -35.49 4.33
N THR A 441 -0.52 -36.43 3.80
CA THR A 441 -1.62 -36.16 2.87
C THR A 441 -2.83 -35.60 3.62
N THR A 442 -3.26 -34.39 3.26
CA THR A 442 -4.54 -33.81 3.73
C THR A 442 -5.57 -33.92 2.59
N PRO A 443 -6.80 -34.43 2.81
CA PRO A 443 -7.82 -34.49 1.79
C PRO A 443 -8.36 -33.10 1.42
N ALA A 444 -8.65 -32.89 0.13
CA ALA A 444 -9.25 -31.69 -0.42
C ALA A 444 -10.65 -31.42 0.15
N ALA A 445 -10.88 -30.19 0.61
CA ALA A 445 -12.21 -29.65 0.86
C ALA A 445 -12.51 -28.60 -0.21
N SER A 446 -13.51 -28.89 -1.05
CA SER A 446 -14.17 -27.92 -1.91
C SER A 446 -14.97 -26.96 -1.04
N GLY A 447 -14.67 -25.66 -1.09
CA GLY A 447 -15.45 -24.63 -0.39
C GLY A 447 -14.81 -23.26 -0.53
N LEU A 448 -15.51 -22.36 -1.22
CA LEU A 448 -15.36 -20.90 -1.27
C LEU A 448 -14.14 -20.34 -0.52
N GLY A 449 -13.08 -20.03 -1.29
CA GLY A 449 -11.84 -19.45 -0.78
C GLY A 449 -12.11 -18.16 -0.01
N GLY A 450 -11.75 -18.14 1.27
CA GLY A 450 -11.84 -16.97 2.12
C GLY A 450 -10.89 -15.88 1.63
N LEU A 451 -11.47 -14.79 1.11
CA LEU A 451 -10.77 -13.56 0.75
C LEU A 451 -10.57 -12.70 2.01
N PRO A 452 -9.45 -11.98 2.16
CA PRO A 452 -9.31 -10.92 3.15
C PRO A 452 -10.22 -9.75 2.75
N THR A 453 -11.13 -9.38 3.66
CA THR A 453 -12.04 -8.23 3.50
C THR A 453 -11.37 -6.98 4.05
N THR A 454 -11.03 -6.04 3.17
CA THR A 454 -10.52 -4.70 3.49
C THR A 454 -11.68 -3.78 3.93
N GLY A 455 -12.25 -4.07 5.10
CA GLY A 455 -13.29 -3.26 5.77
C GLY A 455 -14.55 -4.07 6.11
N ALA A 456 -14.97 -3.96 7.38
CA ALA A 456 -16.02 -4.71 8.08
C ALA A 456 -15.82 -6.24 8.11
N ALA A 457 -15.66 -6.81 9.32
CA ALA A 457 -15.45 -8.24 9.54
C ALA A 457 -16.72 -9.08 9.24
N ILE A 458 -17.02 -9.33 7.95
CA ILE A 458 -18.16 -10.15 7.48
C ILE A 458 -18.13 -11.59 8.06
N GLY A 459 -16.96 -12.09 8.46
CA GLY A 459 -16.80 -13.42 9.06
C GLY A 459 -17.65 -13.64 10.33
N SER A 460 -17.79 -12.62 11.17
CA SER A 460 -18.66 -12.64 12.35
C SER A 460 -20.14 -12.80 11.96
N TYR A 461 -20.52 -12.18 10.84
CA TYR A 461 -21.89 -12.15 10.33
C TYR A 461 -22.31 -13.45 9.67
N LEU A 462 -21.39 -14.18 9.01
CA LEU A 462 -21.66 -15.53 8.53
C LEU A 462 -21.97 -16.49 9.68
N LEU A 463 -21.26 -16.35 10.80
CA LEU A 463 -21.47 -17.17 12.00
C LEU A 463 -22.79 -16.82 12.70
N ILE A 464 -23.12 -15.54 12.81
CA ILE A 464 -24.40 -15.06 13.36
C ILE A 464 -25.58 -15.46 12.45
N ALA A 465 -25.44 -15.31 11.13
CA ALA A 465 -26.47 -15.71 10.17
C ALA A 465 -26.72 -17.23 10.20
N LEU A 466 -25.66 -18.05 10.28
CA LEU A 466 -25.79 -19.50 10.46
C LEU A 466 -26.45 -19.86 11.79
N LEU A 467 -26.13 -19.16 12.88
CA LEU A 467 -26.77 -19.35 14.18
C LEU A 467 -28.25 -18.95 14.17
N LEU A 468 -28.62 -17.86 13.49
CA LEU A 468 -30.01 -17.40 13.36
C LEU A 468 -30.84 -18.35 12.48
N ILE A 469 -30.27 -18.87 11.38
CA ILE A 469 -30.92 -19.88 10.54
C ILE A 469 -31.08 -21.20 11.32
N GLY A 470 -30.04 -21.64 12.03
CA GLY A 470 -30.10 -22.83 12.90
C GLY A 470 -31.14 -22.70 14.03
N GLY A 471 -31.20 -21.53 14.67
CA GLY A 471 -32.19 -21.20 15.70
C GLY A 471 -33.63 -21.19 15.15
N GLY A 472 -33.83 -20.59 13.98
CA GLY A 472 -35.12 -20.55 13.29
C GLY A 472 -35.64 -21.93 12.92
N VAL A 473 -34.79 -22.81 12.37
CA VAL A 473 -35.16 -24.19 12.04
C VAL A 473 -35.53 -24.98 13.30
N THR A 474 -34.79 -24.79 14.40
CA THR A 474 -35.06 -25.49 15.67
C THR A 474 -36.40 -25.08 16.27
N LEU A 475 -36.74 -23.79 16.24
CA LEU A 475 -38.04 -23.28 16.69
C LEU A 475 -39.21 -23.78 15.82
N LEU A 476 -39.01 -23.90 14.51
CA LEU A 476 -40.02 -24.43 13.58
C LEU A 476 -40.30 -25.93 13.85
N VAL A 477 -39.27 -26.71 14.15
CA VAL A 477 -39.41 -28.14 14.49
C VAL A 477 -40.07 -28.33 15.86
N LEU A 478 -39.72 -27.51 16.85
CA LEU A 478 -40.33 -27.56 18.19
C LEU A 478 -41.79 -27.08 18.18
N GLY A 479 -42.12 -26.08 17.36
CA GLY A 479 -43.49 -25.61 17.15
C GLY A 479 -44.38 -26.67 16.50
N ARG A 480 -43.86 -27.39 15.50
CA ARG A 480 -44.59 -28.49 14.84
C ARG A 480 -44.82 -29.71 15.73
N ARG A 481 -43.93 -29.98 16.69
CA ARG A 481 -44.07 -31.08 17.67
C ARG A 481 -45.04 -30.79 18.81
N ARG A 482 -45.43 -29.53 19.02
CA ARG A 482 -46.45 -29.14 20.03
C ARG A 482 -47.87 -29.05 19.46
N ALA A 483 -48.01 -29.10 18.14
CA ALA A 483 -49.28 -28.94 17.43
C ALA A 483 -49.85 -30.26 16.88
N GLY A 484 -49.21 -31.40 17.18
CA GLY A 484 -49.73 -32.76 16.99
C GLY A 484 -49.66 -33.50 18.30
#